data_AF-A0A526PT40-F1
#
_entry.id   AF-A0A526PT40-F1
#
_cell.length_a   1.000
_cell.length_b   1.000
_cell.length_c   1.000
_cell.angle_alpha   90.00
_cell.angle_beta   90.00
_cell.angle_gamma   90.00
#
_symmetry.space_group_name_H-M   'P 1'
#
loop_
_entity.id
_entity.type
_entity.pdbx_description
1 polymer ?
#
loop_
_entity_poly.entity_id
_entity_poly.type
_entity_poly.pdbx_seq_one_letter_code
_entity_poly.pdbx_strand_id
1 'polypeptide(L)'
;LVRLSVLSAAAFDMQQADLSGEVNDDDADIALFADRVRARLGEASVLRPVIIESHLPERAVTIVPFSEAPQRRAPLKRPERTVPPVTIYPPERPIRLFSSPEPIEVP
;
A
#
# COMPACT_ATOMS: atom_id res chain seq x y z
N LEU A 1 6.44 -21.70 -2.87
CA LEU A 1 6.25 -20.36 -2.28
C LEU A 1 7.63 -19.75 -2.05
N VAL A 2 7.86 -18.52 -2.50
CA VAL A 2 9.15 -17.84 -2.39
C VAL A 2 9.02 -16.75 -1.32
N ARG A 3 9.84 -16.84 -0.25
CA ARG A 3 9.94 -15.77 0.76
C ARG A 3 10.94 -14.75 0.25
N LEU A 4 10.45 -13.61 -0.24
CA LEU A 4 11.31 -12.46 -0.51
C LEU A 4 11.84 -11.95 0.82
N SER A 5 13.16 -12.04 1.02
CA SER A 5 13.85 -11.45 2.17
C SER A 5 14.60 -10.22 1.68
N VAL A 6 14.24 -9.04 2.16
CA VAL A 6 14.92 -7.79 1.80
C VAL A 6 16.08 -7.61 2.77
N LEU A 7 17.28 -8.03 2.35
CA LEU A 7 18.50 -7.94 3.17
C LEU A 7 19.06 -6.52 3.26
N SER A 8 18.69 -5.65 2.31
CA SER A 8 19.08 -4.25 2.25
C SER A 8 18.00 -3.45 1.53
N ALA A 9 17.62 -2.32 2.10
CA ALA A 9 16.74 -1.34 1.47
C ALA A 9 17.37 0.04 1.65
N ALA A 10 17.26 0.88 0.62
CA ALA A 10 17.68 2.27 0.66
C ALA A 10 16.51 3.15 0.25
N ALA A 11 16.56 4.44 0.63
CA ALA A 11 15.66 5.43 0.06
C ALA A 11 15.82 5.41 -1.47
N PHE A 12 14.69 5.36 -2.18
CA PHE A 12 14.66 5.35 -3.62
C PHE A 12 14.04 6.67 -4.07
N ASP A 13 14.92 7.66 -4.26
CA ASP A 13 14.54 9.03 -4.62
C ASP A 13 14.57 9.25 -6.14
N MET A 14 14.85 8.20 -6.92
CA MET A 14 14.88 8.29 -8.37
C MET A 14 13.45 8.47 -8.91
N GLN A 15 13.21 9.61 -9.53
CA GLN A 15 11.96 9.90 -10.22
C GLN A 15 11.99 9.28 -11.61
N GLN A 16 10.91 8.62 -11.99
CA GLN A 16 10.75 8.11 -13.35
C GLN A 16 10.52 9.31 -14.27
N ALA A 17 11.39 9.50 -15.26
CA ALA A 17 11.17 10.48 -16.30
C ALA A 17 9.99 10.06 -17.19
N ASP A 18 9.36 11.05 -17.82
CA ASP A 18 8.34 10.80 -18.83
C ASP A 18 8.92 10.09 -20.06
N LEU A 19 8.07 9.79 -21.05
CA LEU A 19 8.52 9.09 -22.27
C LEU A 19 9.48 9.92 -23.15
N SER A 20 9.61 11.22 -22.89
CA SER A 20 10.57 12.13 -23.54
C SER A 20 11.89 12.26 -22.77
N GLY A 21 11.94 11.77 -21.53
CA GLY A 21 13.11 11.85 -20.66
C GLY A 21 13.11 13.05 -19.71
N GLU A 22 12.02 13.82 -19.65
CA GLU A 22 11.87 14.96 -18.75
C GLU A 22 11.26 14.53 -17.42
N VAL A 23 11.64 15.19 -16.33
CA VAL A 23 11.13 14.90 -14.98
C VAL A 23 10.24 16.05 -14.53
N ASN A 24 8.92 15.82 -14.48
CA ASN A 24 7.91 16.80 -14.07
C ASN A 24 7.13 16.30 -12.84
N ASP A 25 6.41 17.22 -12.18
CA ASP A 25 5.51 16.90 -11.06
C ASP A 25 4.20 16.30 -11.60
N ASP A 26 4.23 14.99 -11.85
CA ASP A 26 3.25 14.24 -12.67
C ASP A 26 1.96 13.82 -11.93
N ASP A 27 1.77 14.20 -10.67
CA ASP A 27 0.59 13.75 -9.89
C ASP A 27 -0.73 14.17 -10.57
N ALA A 28 -0.77 15.35 -11.20
CA ALA A 28 -1.91 15.81 -12.01
C ALA A 28 -2.06 15.01 -13.32
N ASP A 29 -0.94 14.59 -13.91
CA ASP A 29 -0.90 13.88 -15.19
C ASP A 29 -1.39 12.43 -15.07
N ILE A 30 -1.12 11.78 -13.93
CA ILE A 30 -1.63 10.43 -13.64
C ILE A 30 -3.15 10.42 -13.52
N ALA A 31 -3.75 11.42 -12.88
CA ALA A 31 -5.21 11.52 -12.75
C ALA A 31 -5.88 11.66 -14.13
N LEU A 32 -5.36 12.55 -14.97
CA LEU A 32 -5.86 12.75 -16.34
C LEU A 32 -5.65 11.52 -17.23
N PHE A 33 -4.54 10.81 -17.07
CA PHE A 33 -4.32 9.54 -17.74
C PHE A 33 -5.37 8.51 -17.32
N ALA A 34 -5.57 8.31 -16.01
CA ALA A 34 -6.52 7.34 -15.48
C ALA A 34 -7.96 7.63 -15.94
N ASP A 35 -8.36 8.91 -15.98
CA ASP A 35 -9.66 9.33 -16.51
C ASP A 35 -9.82 8.98 -17.98
N ARG A 36 -8.81 9.26 -18.82
CA ARG A 36 -8.84 8.93 -20.25
C ARG A 36 -8.93 7.43 -20.51
N VAL A 37 -8.14 6.64 -19.78
CA VAL A 37 -8.14 5.17 -19.91
C VAL A 37 -9.49 4.60 -19.50
N ARG A 38 -10.03 5.04 -18.35
CA ARG A 38 -11.33 4.61 -17.84
C ARG A 38 -12.48 4.99 -18.77
N ALA A 39 -12.45 6.21 -19.33
CA ALA A 39 -13.46 6.65 -20.29
C ALA A 39 -13.50 5.77 -21.55
N ARG A 40 -12.35 5.20 -21.95
CA ARG A 40 -12.24 4.40 -23.17
C ARG A 40 -12.40 2.89 -22.94
N LEU A 41 -11.89 2.37 -21.83
CA LEU A 41 -11.79 0.93 -21.53
C LEU A 41 -12.71 0.48 -20.39
N GLY A 42 -13.43 1.41 -19.76
CA GLY A 42 -14.33 1.15 -18.65
C GLY A 42 -13.68 1.33 -17.28
N GLU A 43 -14.52 1.33 -16.25
CA GLU A 43 -14.14 1.81 -14.91
C GLU A 43 -13.15 0.89 -14.18
N ALA A 44 -13.18 -0.40 -14.48
CA ALA A 44 -12.28 -1.40 -13.91
C ALA A 44 -10.91 -1.49 -14.62
N SER A 45 -10.66 -0.64 -15.63
CA SER A 45 -9.42 -0.67 -16.41
C SER A 45 -8.19 -0.12 -15.67
N VAL A 46 -8.41 0.73 -14.67
CA VAL A 46 -7.35 1.28 -13.82
C VAL A 46 -7.74 1.07 -12.36
N LEU A 47 -6.92 0.30 -11.66
CA LEU A 47 -7.16 -0.09 -10.27
C LEU A 47 -6.06 0.45 -9.35
N ARG A 48 -6.42 0.71 -8.10
CA ARG A 48 -5.51 1.24 -7.08
C ARG A 48 -5.51 0.36 -5.83
N PRO A 49 -4.32 -0.03 -5.34
CA PRO A 49 -4.21 -0.69 -4.04
C PRO A 49 -4.45 0.31 -2.91
N VAL A 50 -5.30 -0.07 -1.95
CA VAL A 50 -5.64 0.71 -0.76
C VAL A 50 -5.40 -0.17 0.46
N ILE A 51 -4.68 0.36 1.45
CA ILE A 51 -4.42 -0.32 2.72
C ILE A 51 -5.73 -0.36 3.52
N ILE A 52 -6.07 -1.53 4.04
CA ILE A 52 -7.24 -1.73 4.90
C ILE A 52 -6.85 -2.41 6.20
N GLU A 53 -7.67 -2.20 7.23
CA GLU A 53 -7.49 -2.89 8.50
C GLU A 53 -7.90 -4.36 8.37
N SER A 54 -6.92 -5.25 8.43
CA SER A 54 -7.14 -6.69 8.51
C SER A 54 -6.16 -7.34 9.46
N HIS A 55 -6.63 -8.40 10.14
CA HIS A 55 -5.81 -9.30 10.94
C HIS A 55 -5.08 -10.34 10.08
N LEU A 56 -5.53 -10.57 8.83
CA LEU A 56 -4.84 -11.42 7.87
C LEU A 56 -3.90 -10.56 7.01
N PRO A 57 -2.60 -10.86 6.96
CA PRO A 57 -1.65 -10.05 6.18
C PRO A 57 -1.98 -10.04 4.69
N GLU A 58 -2.45 -11.16 4.14
CA GLU A 58 -2.85 -11.29 2.73
C GLU A 58 -4.09 -10.46 2.39
N ARG A 59 -4.83 -9.99 3.40
CA ARG A 59 -6.04 -9.16 3.25
C ARG A 59 -5.83 -7.72 3.74
N ALA A 60 -4.59 -7.32 4.03
CA ALA A 60 -4.28 -5.97 4.50
C ALA A 60 -4.28 -4.91 3.37
N VAL A 61 -4.54 -5.33 2.13
CA VAL A 61 -4.69 -4.47 0.96
C VAL A 61 -5.92 -4.93 0.19
N THR A 62 -6.72 -3.97 -0.27
CA THR A 62 -7.78 -4.18 -1.26
C THR A 62 -7.44 -3.44 -2.55
N ILE A 63 -7.97 -3.92 -3.67
CA ILE A 63 -7.84 -3.28 -4.97
C ILE A 63 -9.20 -2.68 -5.33
N VAL A 64 -9.26 -1.36 -5.53
CA VAL A 64 -10.48 -0.64 -5.89
C VAL A 64 -10.31 0.12 -7.21
N PRO A 65 -11.40 0.44 -7.94
CA PRO A 65 -11.34 1.34 -9.09
C PRO A 65 -10.66 2.66 -8.72
N PHE A 66 -9.87 3.21 -9.65
CA PHE A 66 -9.08 4.43 -9.39
C PHE A 66 -9.95 5.64 -8.97
N SER A 67 -11.17 5.75 -9.50
CA SER A 67 -12.15 6.80 -9.17
C SER A 67 -12.70 6.72 -7.75
N GLU A 68 -12.81 5.52 -7.20
CA GLU A 68 -13.32 5.26 -5.85
C GLU A 68 -12.20 5.29 -4.81
N ALA A 69 -10.95 5.24 -5.25
CA ALA A 69 -9.81 5.20 -4.36
C ALA A 69 -9.66 6.51 -3.58
N PRO A 70 -9.39 6.46 -2.26
CA PRO A 70 -9.11 7.66 -1.48
C PRO A 70 -7.94 8.43 -2.09
N GLN A 71 -8.16 9.73 -2.32
CA GLN A 71 -7.09 10.62 -2.80
C GLN A 71 -5.94 10.61 -1.80
N ARG A 72 -4.71 10.51 -2.31
CA ARG A 72 -3.49 10.54 -1.49
C ARG A 72 -3.37 11.94 -0.91
N ARG A 73 -3.94 12.18 0.27
CA ARG A 73 -3.59 13.36 1.06
C ARG A 73 -2.11 13.21 1.40
N ALA A 74 -1.34 14.30 1.27
CA ALA A 74 0.07 14.45 1.61
C ALA A 74 0.51 13.47 2.72
N PRO A 75 1.73 12.88 2.64
CA PRO A 75 2.10 11.65 3.34
C PRO A 75 1.44 11.61 4.71
N LEU A 76 0.44 10.73 4.87
CA LEU A 76 -0.37 10.67 6.09
C LEU A 76 0.61 10.75 7.25
N LYS A 77 0.60 11.90 7.94
CA LYS A 77 1.34 12.07 9.19
C LYS A 77 0.86 10.90 10.02
N ARG A 78 1.73 9.91 10.20
CA ARG A 78 1.39 8.61 10.79
C ARG A 78 0.53 8.96 11.99
N PRO A 79 -0.75 8.50 12.07
CA PRO A 79 -1.62 8.91 13.16
C PRO A 79 -0.82 8.70 14.44
N GLU A 80 -0.87 9.67 15.36
CA GLU A 80 -0.31 9.55 16.71
C GLU A 80 -1.01 8.38 17.39
N ARG A 81 -0.63 7.18 16.98
CA ARG A 81 -0.91 5.95 17.66
C ARG A 81 -0.06 6.12 18.89
N THR A 82 -0.70 6.24 20.04
CA THR A 82 -0.05 6.14 21.35
C THR A 82 0.79 4.88 21.30
N VAL A 83 2.08 5.05 21.00
CA VAL A 83 3.01 3.94 20.85
C VAL A 83 3.22 3.50 22.29
N PRO A 84 2.77 2.29 22.70
CA PRO A 84 3.22 1.76 23.98
C PRO A 84 4.76 1.73 23.96
N PRO A 85 5.44 1.85 25.11
CA PRO A 85 6.89 2.02 25.18
C PRO A 85 7.57 1.03 24.24
N VAL A 86 8.29 1.62 23.28
CA VAL A 86 8.87 0.97 22.10
C VAL A 86 9.76 -0.17 22.57
N THR A 87 9.32 -1.41 22.40
CA THR A 87 10.27 -2.49 22.18
C THR A 87 11.09 -2.10 20.95
N ILE A 88 12.41 -2.32 20.98
CA ILE A 88 13.36 -1.90 19.91
C ILE A 88 12.87 -2.30 18.50
N TYR A 89 12.01 -3.33 18.43
CA TYR A 89 11.23 -3.70 17.26
C TYR A 89 9.73 -3.60 17.58
N PRO A 90 8.93 -2.85 16.79
CA PRO A 90 7.47 -3.03 16.84
C PRO A 90 7.15 -4.50 16.51
N PRO A 91 6.10 -5.10 17.11
CA PRO A 91 5.76 -6.49 16.81
C PRO A 91 5.46 -6.62 15.33
N GLU A 92 6.35 -7.30 14.61
CA GLU A 92 6.15 -7.61 13.20
C GLU A 92 4.90 -8.47 13.07
N ARG A 93 4.02 -8.13 12.12
CA ARG A 93 2.87 -8.98 11.82
C ARG A 93 3.42 -10.32 11.33
N PRO A 94 2.96 -11.47 11.88
CA PRO A 94 3.37 -12.77 11.38
C PRO A 94 3.14 -12.85 9.87
N ILE A 95 4.17 -13.25 9.12
CA ILE A 95 4.13 -13.34 7.64
C ILE A 95 3.07 -14.37 7.19
N ARG A 96 2.68 -15.28 8.08
CA ARG A 96 1.63 -16.28 7.87
C ARG A 96 0.94 -16.59 9.20
N LEU A 97 -0.39 -16.61 9.21
CA LEU A 97 -1.15 -17.17 10.33
C LEU A 97 -1.23 -18.70 10.19
N PHE A 98 -1.29 -19.42 11.31
CA PHE A 98 -1.58 -20.85 11.30
C PHE A 98 -2.94 -21.13 10.66
N SER A 99 -3.09 -22.29 10.02
CA SER A 99 -4.35 -22.71 9.39
C SER A 99 -5.52 -22.78 10.37
N SER A 100 -5.23 -22.98 11.66
CA SER A 100 -6.18 -22.86 12.75
C SER A 100 -5.56 -21.98 13.84
N PRO A 101 -6.33 -21.05 14.44
CA PRO A 101 -5.85 -20.30 15.59
C PRO A 101 -5.54 -21.25 16.75
N GLU A 102 -4.44 -21.04 17.45
CA GLU A 102 -4.15 -21.79 18.68
C GLU A 102 -5.17 -21.39 19.77
N PRO A 103 -5.75 -22.35 20.50
CA PRO A 103 -6.66 -22.05 21.59
C PRO A 103 -5.93 -21.32 22.72
N ILE A 104 -6.49 -20.19 23.16
CA ILE A 104 -5.97 -19.42 24.30
C ILE A 104 -6.77 -19.82 25.52
N GLU A 105 -6.11 -20.40 26.53
CA GLU A 105 -6.72 -20.65 27.83
C GLU A 105 -6.76 -19.33 28.62
N VAL A 106 -7.97 -18.89 28.98
CA VAL A 106 -8.17 -17.71 29.84
C VAL A 106 -8.28 -18.21 31.29
N PRO A 107 -7.45 -17.73 32.24
CA PRO A 107 -7.55 -18.09 33.65
C PRO A 107 -8.78 -17.50 34.35
#